data_AF-A0A0G1VHL1-F1
#
_entry.id   AF-A0A0G1VHL1-F1
#
_cell.length_a   1.000
_cell.length_b   1.000
_cell.length_c   1.000
_cell.angle_alpha   90.00
_cell.angle_beta   90.00
_cell.angle_gamma   90.00
#
_symmetry.space_group_name_H-M   'P 1'
#
loop_
_entity.id
_entity.type
_entity.pdbx_description
1 polymer ?
#
loop_
_entity_poly.entity_id
_entity_poly.type
_entity_poly.pdbx_seq_one_letter_code
_entity_poly.pdbx_strand_id
1 'polypeptide(L)' 'MPSISLTELALLSTLLVVFFGSRKLPEFIKGVADGVKQFKTQVSKQ' A
#
# COMPACT_ATOMS: atom_id res chain seq x y z
N MET A 1 -7.19 19.36 16.23
CA MET A 1 -6.43 18.38 15.43
C MET A 1 -7.40 17.77 14.44
N PRO A 2 -7.13 17.79 13.12
CA PRO A 2 -8.03 17.16 12.16
C PRO A 2 -8.03 15.65 12.40
N SER A 3 -9.11 15.17 13.00
CA SER A 3 -9.40 13.75 13.14
C SER A 3 -9.90 13.26 11.78
N ILE A 4 -9.10 12.44 11.09
CA ILE A 4 -9.52 11.79 9.84
C ILE A 4 -10.82 11.05 10.13
N SER A 5 -11.90 11.54 9.54
CA SER A 5 -13.23 10.96 9.73
C SER A 5 -13.34 9.71 8.87
N LEU A 6 -14.15 8.74 9.33
CA LEU A 6 -14.38 7.48 8.61
C LEU A 6 -14.82 7.72 7.15
N THR A 7 -15.59 8.79 6.93
CA THR A 7 -16.03 9.25 5.61
C THR A 7 -14.87 9.66 4.70
N GLU A 8 -13.89 10.41 5.20
CA GLU A 8 -12.74 10.86 4.40
C GLU A 8 -11.87 9.67 4.01
N LEU A 9 -11.67 8.72 4.93
CA LEU A 9 -10.94 7.48 4.66
C LEU A 9 -11.67 6.61 3.62
N ALA A 10 -13.00 6.51 3.71
CA ALA A 10 -13.80 5.78 2.74
C ALA A 10 -13.76 6.43 1.34
N LEU A 11 -13.78 7.77 1.28
CA LEU A 11 -13.70 8.51 0.02
C LEU A 11 -12.33 8.31 -0.65
N LEU A 12 -11.24 8.42 0.12
CA LEU A 12 -9.87 8.17 -0.35
C LEU A 12 -9.68 6.72 -0.81
N SER A 13 -10.15 5.75 -0.02
CA SER A 13 -10.09 4.32 -0.37
C SER A 13 -10.86 4.05 -1.67
N THR A 14 -12.04 4.66 -1.84
CA THR A 14 -12.83 4.57 -3.07
C THR A 14 -12.07 5.14 -4.27
N LEU A 15 -11.47 6.33 -4.13
CA LEU A 15 -10.65 6.92 -5.19
C LEU A 15 -9.47 6.01 -5.55
N LEU A 16 -8.70 5.53 -4.56
CA LEU A 16 -7.59 4.62 -4.81
C LEU A 16 -8.03 3.34 -5.54
N VAL A 17 -9.16 2.77 -5.13
CA VAL A 17 -9.72 1.58 -5.78
C VAL A 17 -10.24 1.88 -7.19
N VAL A 18 -10.81 3.05 -7.46
CA VAL A 18 -11.27 3.43 -8.81
C VAL A 18 -10.09 3.70 -9.75
N PHE A 19 -9.08 4.44 -9.28
CA PHE A 19 -7.93 4.81 -10.10
C PHE A 19 -6.97 3.65 -10.35
N PHE A 20 -6.66 2.87 -9.31
CA PHE A 20 -5.72 1.76 -9.44
C PHE A 20 -6.44 0.44 -9.72
N GLY A 21 -7.67 0.27 -9.25
CA GLY A 21 -8.37 -1.02 -9.27
C GLY A 21 -8.11 -1.78 -7.97
N SER A 22 -9.15 -2.43 -7.44
CA SER A 22 -9.07 -3.26 -6.22
C SER A 22 -8.06 -4.41 -6.32
N ARG A 23 -7.67 -4.80 -7.53
CA ARG A 23 -6.64 -5.83 -7.79
C ARG A 23 -5.22 -5.29 -7.99
N LYS A 24 -5.02 -4.12 -8.59
CA LYS A 24 -3.66 -3.61 -8.84
C LYS A 24 -2.98 -3.09 -7.57
N LEU A 25 -3.75 -2.47 -6.67
CA LEU A 25 -3.21 -2.00 -5.40
C LEU A 25 -2.57 -3.14 -4.58
N PRO A 26 -3.23 -4.30 -4.36
CA PRO A 26 -2.60 -5.42 -3.66
C PRO A 26 -1.48 -6.09 -4.46
N GLU A 27 -1.54 -6.12 -5.80
CA GLU A 27 -0.42 -6.59 -6.63
C GLU A 27 0.84 -5.70 -6.46
N PHE A 28 0.64 -4.38 -6.45
CA PHE A 28 1.72 -3.41 -6.21
C PHE A 28 2.31 -3.57 -4.81
N ILE A 29 1.46 -3.67 -3.78
CA ILE A 29 1.91 -3.90 -2.40
C ILE A 29 2.71 -5.20 -2.29
N LYS A 30 2.26 -6.29 -2.94
CA LYS A 30 3.00 -7.56 -2.97
C LYS A 30 4.38 -7.41 -3.63
N GLY A 31 4.45 -6.75 -4.79
CA GLY A 31 5.72 -6.52 -5.48
C GLY A 31 6.70 -5.67 -4.66
N VAL A 32 6.21 -4.59 -4.03
CA VAL A 32 7.02 -3.76 -3.13
C VAL A 32 7.45 -4.56 -1.89
N ALA A 33 6.55 -5.33 -1.30
CA ALA A 33 6.84 -6.14 -0.12
C ALA A 33 7.92 -7.20 -0.40
N ASP A 34 7.87 -7.86 -1.56
CA ASP A 34 8.93 -8.79 -1.97
C ASP A 34 10.27 -8.06 -2.18
N GLY A 35 10.27 -6.88 -2.80
CA GLY A 35 11.47 -6.06 -2.96
C GLY A 35 12.08 -5.64 -1.61
N VAL A 36 11.25 -5.17 -0.68
CA VAL A 36 11.68 -4.80 0.69
C VAL A 36 12.19 -6.01 1.45
N LYS A 37 11.55 -7.18 1.30
CA LYS A 37 11.99 -8.42 1.93
C LYS A 37 13.37 -8.85 1.42
N GLN A 38 13.58 -8.83 0.11
CA GLN A 38 14.88 -9.13 -0.50
C GLN A 38 15.95 -8.14 -0.05
N PHE A 39 15.64 -6.84 -0.05
CA PHE A 39 16.54 -5.80 0.45
C PHE A 39 16.95 -6.05 1.91
N LYS A 40 15.97 -6.31 2.79
CA LYS A 40 16.23 -6.61 4.21
C LYS A 40 17.08 -7.88 4.38
N THR A 41 16.82 -8.93 3.60
CA THR A 41 17.60 -10.18 3.65
C THR A 41 19.06 -9.96 3.26
N GLN A 42 19.31 -9.17 2.21
CA GLN A 42 20.66 -8.89 1.75
C GLN A 42 21.41 -7.98 2.72
N VAL A 43 20.75 -6.93 3.24
CA VAL A 43 21.34 -6.03 4.25
C VAL A 43 21.59 -6.73 5.59
N SER A 44 20.77 -7.71 5.96
CA SER A 44 20.94 -8.45 7.23
C SER A 44 21.93 -9.62 7.14
N LYS A 45 22.30 -10.05 5.92
CA LYS A 45 23.35 -11.06 5.70
C LYS A 45 24.73 -10.44 5.44
N GLN A 46 24.78 -9.12 5.27
CA GLN A 46 26.00 -8.33 5.26
C GLN A 46 26.39 -7.95 6.70
#